data_AF-A0A961V1B0-F1
#
_entry.id   AF-A0A961V1B0-F1
#
_cell.length_a   1.000
_cell.length_b   1.000
_cell.length_c   1.000
_cell.angle_alpha   90.00
_cell.angle_beta   90.00
_cell.angle_gamma   90.00
#
_symmetry.space_group_name_H-M   'P 1'
#
loop_
_entity.id
_entity.type
_entity.pdbx_description
1 polymer ?
#
loop_
_entity_poly.entity_id
_entity_poly.type
_entity_poly.pdbx_seq_one_letter_code
_entity_poly.pdbx_strand_id
1 'polypeptide(L)'
;MRRAILIFLAVFAMSAGPVAAADNASSLVLGFSPDGRYFAFEEYGVQDGSGFPYSTIYVIDTASDQWVSGTPVRVLDQDETVTLPAARGKALDKAHPILSSRHISEPGALVASNPVTETSADPHFVAFRARDYSLPTSAKPYELRLDEYELPAPDCPDMDLGQPF
;
A
#
# COMPACT_ATOMS: atom_id res chain seq x y z
N MET A 1 34.11 34.61 15.88
CA MET A 1 33.23 34.48 14.68
C MET A 1 33.38 33.14 13.99
N ARG A 2 34.57 32.73 13.48
CA ARG A 2 34.77 31.40 12.85
C ARG A 2 34.33 30.17 13.68
N ARG A 3 34.59 30.16 15.00
CA ARG A 3 34.17 29.06 15.88
C ARG A 3 32.66 28.98 16.09
N ALA A 4 31.95 30.11 16.07
CA ALA A 4 30.49 30.14 16.20
C ALA A 4 29.82 29.63 14.91
N ILE A 5 30.39 29.94 13.74
CA ILE A 5 29.94 29.43 12.44
C ILE A 5 30.11 27.90 12.35
N LEU A 6 31.26 27.37 12.82
CA LEU A 6 31.51 25.92 12.83
C LEU A 6 30.56 25.15 13.76
N ILE A 7 30.21 25.73 14.91
CA ILE A 7 29.23 25.12 15.84
C ILE A 7 27.83 25.17 15.23
N PHE A 8 27.45 26.26 14.56
CA PHE A 8 26.15 26.37 13.91
C PHE A 8 25.99 25.37 12.74
N LEU A 9 27.05 25.15 11.96
CA LEU A 9 27.07 24.12 10.90
C LEU A 9 26.98 22.69 11.46
N ALA A 10 27.65 22.40 12.58
CA ALA A 10 27.62 21.08 13.20
C ALA A 10 26.24 20.74 13.81
N VAL A 11 25.50 21.75 14.30
CA VAL A 11 24.14 21.56 14.82
C VAL A 11 23.13 21.35 13.69
N PHE A 12 23.30 22.01 12.53
CA PHE A 12 22.38 21.86 11.39
C PHE A 12 22.58 20.52 10.64
N ALA A 13 23.80 19.96 10.65
CA ALA A 13 24.08 18.65 10.06
C ALA A 13 23.48 17.47 10.83
N MET A 14 23.05 17.67 12.08
CA MET A 14 22.46 16.62 12.92
C MET A 14 20.93 16.53 12.83
N SER A 15 20.27 17.38 12.02
CA SER A 15 18.80 17.39 11.87
C SER A 15 18.27 16.80 10.58
N ALA A 16 19.12 16.18 9.74
CA ALA A 16 18.68 15.43 8.57
C ALA A 16 18.12 14.06 9.00
N GLY A 17 16.94 14.08 9.61
CA GLY A 17 16.15 12.85 9.80
C GLY A 17 15.71 12.30 8.44
N PRO A 18 15.39 11.00 8.34
CA PRO A 18 14.85 10.42 7.12
C PRO A 18 13.58 11.18 6.72
N VAL A 19 13.61 11.85 5.57
CA VAL A 19 12.40 12.36 4.93
C VAL A 19 11.69 11.13 4.38
N ALA A 20 10.68 10.65 5.11
CA ALA A 20 9.79 9.63 4.63
C ALA A 20 8.86 10.26 3.58
N ALA A 21 9.33 10.34 2.34
CA ALA A 21 8.43 10.49 1.20
C ALA A 21 7.70 9.15 1.03
N ALA A 22 6.65 8.95 1.81
CA ALA A 22 5.79 7.80 1.74
C ALA A 22 4.38 8.28 1.43
N ASP A 23 3.83 7.84 0.30
CA ASP A 23 2.42 8.02 0.00
C ASP A 23 1.59 7.01 0.79
N ASN A 24 0.48 7.45 1.37
CA ASN A 24 -0.53 6.59 1.97
C ASN A 24 -1.50 6.12 0.89
N ALA A 25 -1.08 5.09 0.14
CA ALA A 25 -1.93 4.51 -0.89
C ALA A 25 -3.22 3.94 -0.27
N SER A 26 -4.36 4.27 -0.88
CA SER A 26 -5.64 3.64 -0.56
C SER A 26 -5.75 2.30 -1.28
N SER A 27 -6.52 1.36 -0.72
CA SER A 27 -6.81 0.09 -1.38
C SER A 27 -8.30 -0.19 -1.46
N LEU A 28 -8.71 -0.90 -2.52
CA LEU A 28 -10.07 -1.38 -2.73
C LEU A 28 -10.06 -2.84 -3.17
N VAL A 29 -10.79 -3.70 -2.46
CA VAL A 29 -11.04 -5.07 -2.92
C VAL A 29 -11.98 -5.03 -4.12
N LEU A 30 -11.55 -5.59 -5.25
CA LEU A 30 -12.36 -5.73 -6.46
C LEU A 30 -13.15 -7.05 -6.44
N GLY A 31 -12.61 -8.08 -5.79
CA GLY A 31 -13.33 -9.31 -5.49
C GLY A 31 -12.51 -10.58 -5.74
N PHE A 32 -13.23 -11.70 -5.74
CA PHE A 32 -12.71 -13.04 -5.99
C PHE A 32 -13.36 -13.66 -7.24
N SER A 33 -12.68 -14.62 -7.85
CA SER A 33 -13.33 -15.59 -8.75
C SER A 33 -14.30 -16.48 -7.95
N PRO A 34 -15.29 -17.14 -8.59
CA PRO A 34 -16.31 -17.91 -7.88
C PRO A 34 -15.76 -19.09 -7.07
N ASP A 35 -14.61 -19.61 -7.45
CA ASP A 35 -13.87 -20.68 -6.76
C ASP A 35 -12.85 -20.15 -5.75
N GLY A 36 -12.71 -18.82 -5.59
CA GLY A 36 -11.73 -18.18 -4.72
C GLY A 36 -10.27 -18.27 -5.20
N ARG A 37 -10.02 -18.81 -6.40
CA ARG A 37 -8.67 -19.00 -6.94
C ARG A 37 -7.98 -17.69 -7.29
N TYR A 38 -8.72 -16.70 -7.77
CA TYR A 38 -8.18 -15.40 -8.13
C TYR A 38 -8.72 -14.34 -7.19
N PHE A 39 -7.82 -13.57 -6.60
CA PHE A 39 -8.16 -12.40 -5.78
C PHE A 39 -7.67 -11.14 -6.48
N ALA A 40 -8.53 -10.15 -6.64
CA ALA A 40 -8.17 -8.86 -7.20
C ALA A 40 -8.42 -7.71 -6.23
N PHE A 41 -7.48 -6.77 -6.23
CA PHE A 41 -7.58 -5.52 -5.49
C PHE A 41 -6.90 -4.41 -6.27
N GLU A 42 -7.30 -3.18 -5.94
CA GLU A 42 -6.74 -1.95 -6.45
C GLU A 42 -5.97 -1.25 -5.34
N GLU A 43 -4.84 -0.65 -5.70
CA GLU A 43 -4.09 0.33 -4.92
C GLU A 43 -4.10 1.64 -5.69
N TYR A 44 -4.42 2.76 -5.05
CA TYR A 44 -4.54 4.05 -5.73
C TYR A 44 -4.25 5.23 -4.81
N GLY A 45 -3.85 6.34 -5.39
CA GLY A 45 -3.49 7.54 -4.65
C GLY A 45 -3.04 8.68 -5.55
N VAL A 46 -2.48 9.70 -4.94
CA VAL A 46 -1.85 10.85 -5.62
C VAL A 46 -0.45 10.96 -5.05
N GLN A 47 0.56 10.92 -5.93
CA GLN A 47 1.95 10.93 -5.47
C GLN A 47 2.27 12.21 -4.70
N ASP A 48 2.86 12.04 -3.52
CA ASP A 48 3.45 13.13 -2.77
C ASP A 48 4.64 13.71 -3.56
N GLY A 49 4.66 15.02 -3.75
CA GLY A 49 5.65 15.74 -4.57
C GLY A 49 5.15 16.12 -5.97
N SER A 50 4.76 15.17 -6.82
CA SER A 50 4.33 15.49 -8.20
C SER A 50 2.84 15.81 -8.35
N GLY A 51 1.99 15.37 -7.41
CA GLY A 51 0.54 15.52 -7.55
C GLY A 51 -0.09 14.62 -8.63
N PHE A 52 0.67 13.67 -9.17
CA PHE A 52 0.20 12.77 -10.22
C PHE A 52 -0.74 11.68 -9.67
N PRO A 53 -1.97 11.55 -10.17
CA PRO A 53 -2.85 10.46 -9.76
C PRO A 53 -2.38 9.12 -10.35
N TYR A 54 -2.51 8.06 -9.57
CA TYR A 54 -2.22 6.70 -10.01
C TYR A 54 -3.25 5.68 -9.52
N SER A 55 -3.27 4.55 -10.21
CA SER A 55 -4.02 3.37 -9.83
C SER A 55 -3.32 2.12 -10.38
N THR A 56 -3.18 1.11 -9.52
CA THR A 56 -2.63 -0.19 -9.85
C THR A 56 -3.64 -1.27 -9.49
N ILE A 57 -3.99 -2.12 -10.47
CA ILE A 57 -4.84 -3.29 -10.23
C ILE A 57 -3.96 -4.55 -10.22
N TYR A 58 -4.05 -5.27 -9.12
CA TYR A 58 -3.38 -6.54 -8.87
C TYR A 58 -4.36 -7.70 -9.01
N VAL A 59 -3.89 -8.83 -9.51
CA VAL A 59 -4.63 -10.11 -9.45
C VAL A 59 -3.65 -11.20 -9.04
N ILE A 60 -3.97 -11.93 -7.97
CA ILE A 60 -3.16 -13.01 -7.41
C ILE A 60 -3.87 -14.34 -7.66
N ASP A 61 -3.13 -15.36 -8.12
CA ASP A 61 -3.56 -16.76 -8.02
C ASP A 61 -3.26 -17.26 -6.59
N THR A 62 -4.31 -17.45 -5.80
CA THR A 62 -4.22 -17.79 -4.37
C THR A 62 -3.70 -19.20 -4.11
N ALA A 63 -3.72 -20.08 -5.11
CA ALA A 63 -3.22 -21.45 -4.98
C ALA A 63 -1.70 -21.52 -5.15
N SER A 64 -1.14 -20.64 -5.98
CA SER A 64 0.29 -20.59 -6.28
C SER A 64 1.04 -19.42 -5.62
N ASP A 65 0.29 -18.47 -5.05
CA ASP A 65 0.83 -17.22 -4.49
C ASP A 65 1.65 -16.43 -5.52
N GLN A 66 1.08 -16.26 -6.72
CA GLN A 66 1.74 -15.60 -7.85
C GLN A 66 0.85 -14.55 -8.50
N TRP A 67 1.48 -13.54 -9.09
CA TRP A 67 0.79 -12.58 -9.95
C TRP A 67 0.25 -13.27 -11.19
N VAL A 68 -0.99 -12.95 -11.51
CA VAL A 68 -1.61 -13.36 -12.77
C VAL A 68 -0.94 -12.64 -13.93
N SER A 69 -0.63 -13.37 -15.01
CA SER A 69 -0.08 -12.79 -16.25
C SER A 69 -0.89 -11.59 -16.74
N GLY A 70 -0.21 -10.49 -17.02
CA GLY A 70 -0.81 -9.21 -17.39
C GLY A 70 -1.09 -8.29 -16.20
N THR A 71 -0.81 -8.73 -14.97
CA THR A 71 -0.91 -7.91 -13.75
C THR A 71 0.45 -7.86 -13.03
N PRO A 72 0.73 -6.79 -12.27
CA PRO A 72 -0.12 -5.62 -12.02
C PRO A 72 -0.36 -4.73 -13.25
N VAL A 73 -1.59 -4.23 -13.40
CA VAL A 73 -1.94 -3.22 -14.40
C VAL A 73 -1.76 -1.85 -13.76
N ARG A 74 -0.75 -1.09 -14.23
CA ARG A 74 -0.37 0.20 -13.66
C ARG A 74 -0.82 1.37 -14.55
N VAL A 75 -1.41 2.37 -13.92
CA VAL A 75 -1.68 3.69 -14.50
C VAL A 75 -1.06 4.74 -13.60
N LEU A 76 -0.21 5.58 -14.18
CA LEU A 76 0.25 6.83 -13.62
C LEU A 76 -0.06 7.90 -14.66
N ASP A 77 -0.79 8.94 -14.27
CA ASP A 77 -1.09 10.06 -15.15
C ASP A 77 -0.21 11.25 -14.78
N GLN A 78 0.67 11.66 -15.70
CA GLN A 78 1.59 12.79 -15.48
C GLN A 78 0.94 14.15 -15.81
N ASP A 79 -0.37 14.16 -16.05
CA ASP A 79 -1.18 15.36 -16.13
C ASP A 79 -1.85 15.61 -14.78
N GLU A 80 -1.38 16.64 -14.06
CA GLU A 80 -1.91 17.05 -12.75
C GLU A 80 -3.38 17.50 -12.82
N THR A 81 -3.92 17.77 -14.01
CA THR A 81 -5.34 18.12 -14.18
C THR A 81 -6.25 16.89 -14.20
N VAL A 82 -5.69 15.69 -14.37
CA VAL A 82 -6.43 14.43 -14.32
C VAL A 82 -6.84 14.17 -12.87
N THR A 83 -8.11 13.80 -12.69
CA THR A 83 -8.61 13.47 -11.37
C THR A 83 -8.27 12.02 -10.99
N LEU A 84 -8.10 11.76 -9.70
CA LEU A 84 -7.91 10.40 -9.19
C LEU A 84 -8.97 9.40 -9.70
N PRO A 85 -10.28 9.68 -9.66
CA PRO A 85 -11.28 8.78 -10.25
C PRO A 85 -11.06 8.47 -11.73
N ALA A 86 -10.57 9.41 -12.52
CA ALA A 86 -10.26 9.17 -13.93
C ALA A 86 -9.06 8.24 -14.12
N ALA A 87 -7.99 8.39 -13.32
CA ALA A 87 -6.85 7.46 -13.33
C ALA A 87 -7.28 6.04 -12.93
N ARG A 88 -8.14 5.92 -11.91
CA ARG A 88 -8.75 4.64 -11.49
C ARG A 88 -9.59 4.00 -12.59
N GLY A 89 -10.45 4.79 -13.25
CA GLY A 89 -11.24 4.33 -14.40
C GLY A 89 -10.36 3.79 -15.52
N LYS A 90 -9.28 4.50 -15.88
CA LYS A 90 -8.30 4.04 -16.89
C LYS A 90 -7.64 2.72 -16.50
N ALA A 91 -7.31 2.53 -15.21
CA ALA A 91 -6.74 1.27 -14.72
C ALA A 91 -7.76 0.13 -14.81
N LEU A 92 -9.00 0.38 -14.40
CA LEU A 92 -10.10 -0.58 -14.47
C LEU A 92 -10.41 -1.01 -15.90
N ASP A 93 -10.48 -0.06 -16.84
CA ASP A 93 -10.70 -0.34 -18.26
C ASP A 93 -9.59 -1.24 -18.85
N LYS A 94 -8.34 -0.96 -18.49
CA LYS A 94 -7.19 -1.79 -18.90
C LYS A 94 -7.20 -3.18 -18.27
N ALA A 95 -7.63 -3.29 -17.01
CA ALA A 95 -7.71 -4.56 -16.29
C ALA A 95 -8.95 -5.38 -16.65
N HIS A 96 -10.00 -4.77 -17.21
CA HIS A 96 -11.29 -5.40 -17.49
C HIS A 96 -11.17 -6.77 -18.19
N PRO A 97 -10.38 -6.94 -19.28
CA PRO A 97 -10.25 -8.26 -19.92
C PRO A 97 -9.70 -9.35 -18.99
N ILE A 98 -8.78 -9.00 -18.08
CA ILE A 98 -8.17 -9.91 -17.11
C ILE A 98 -9.18 -10.28 -16.01
N LEU A 99 -9.91 -9.28 -15.49
CA LEU A 99 -10.93 -9.45 -14.46
C LEU A 99 -12.10 -10.30 -14.99
N SER A 100 -12.62 -9.98 -16.18
CA SER A 100 -13.74 -10.69 -16.80
C SER A 100 -13.40 -12.12 -17.18
N SER A 101 -12.21 -12.38 -17.76
CA SER A 101 -11.80 -13.74 -18.14
C SER A 101 -11.69 -14.70 -16.93
N ARG A 102 -11.56 -14.15 -15.72
CA ARG A 102 -11.48 -14.90 -14.46
C ARG A 102 -12.77 -14.84 -13.63
N HIS A 103 -13.80 -14.17 -14.14
CA HIS A 103 -15.09 -14.01 -13.47
C HIS A 103 -14.93 -13.40 -12.06
N ILE A 104 -14.06 -12.41 -11.92
CA ILE A 104 -13.84 -11.76 -10.62
C ILE A 104 -15.03 -10.87 -10.30
N SER A 105 -15.88 -11.33 -9.39
CA SER A 105 -17.13 -10.66 -9.00
C SER A 105 -17.57 -10.93 -7.57
N GLU A 106 -17.04 -11.98 -6.93
CA GLU A 106 -17.47 -12.36 -5.58
C GLU A 106 -16.89 -11.41 -4.53
N PRO A 107 -17.70 -10.91 -3.58
CA PRO A 107 -17.21 -10.00 -2.57
C PRO A 107 -16.29 -10.72 -1.57
N GLY A 108 -15.25 -10.02 -1.12
CA GLY A 108 -14.44 -10.43 0.02
C GLY A 108 -15.05 -9.97 1.35
N ALA A 109 -14.79 -10.72 2.43
CA ALA A 109 -15.07 -10.27 3.79
C ALA A 109 -13.77 -9.81 4.46
N LEU A 110 -13.72 -8.56 4.90
CA LEU A 110 -12.61 -8.07 5.72
C LEU A 110 -12.82 -8.53 7.17
N VAL A 111 -12.00 -9.47 7.64
CA VAL A 111 -12.12 -10.07 8.98
C VAL A 111 -11.10 -9.53 10.00
N ALA A 112 -10.05 -8.86 9.53
CA ALA A 112 -9.03 -8.22 10.35
C ALA A 112 -8.37 -7.07 9.59
N SER A 113 -8.08 -5.97 10.27
CA SER A 113 -7.32 -4.83 9.73
C SER A 113 -6.69 -4.05 10.89
N ASN A 114 -5.50 -3.50 10.66
CA ASN A 114 -4.81 -2.56 11.56
C ASN A 114 -4.44 -1.30 10.74
N PRO A 115 -5.39 -0.37 10.52
CA PRO A 115 -5.12 0.82 9.72
C PRO A 115 -4.19 1.78 10.46
N VAL A 116 -3.43 2.61 9.73
CA VAL A 116 -2.51 3.61 10.34
C VAL A 116 -3.21 4.60 11.29
N THR A 117 -4.52 4.75 11.14
CA THR A 117 -5.36 5.59 12.01
C THR A 117 -5.72 4.92 13.33
N GLU A 118 -5.47 3.61 13.49
CA GLU A 118 -5.72 2.87 14.73
C GLU A 118 -4.51 2.98 15.66
N THR A 119 -4.60 3.87 16.66
CA THR A 119 -3.48 4.21 17.53
C THR A 119 -3.40 3.37 18.81
N SER A 120 -4.42 2.55 19.09
CA SER A 120 -4.50 1.78 20.34
C SER A 120 -4.05 0.32 20.21
N ALA A 121 -3.99 -0.20 18.98
CA ALA A 121 -3.67 -1.60 18.72
C ALA A 121 -2.16 -1.85 18.58
N ASP A 122 -1.75 -3.10 18.83
CA ASP A 122 -0.39 -3.58 18.56
C ASP A 122 -0.16 -3.63 17.02
N PRO A 123 0.80 -2.86 16.47
CA PRO A 123 1.06 -2.84 15.02
C PRO A 123 1.68 -4.14 14.49
N HIS A 124 2.16 -5.03 15.38
CA HIS A 124 2.81 -6.29 15.03
C HIS A 124 1.97 -7.52 15.35
N PHE A 125 0.73 -7.36 15.81
CA PHE A 125 -0.12 -8.48 16.21
C PHE A 125 -1.61 -8.25 15.94
N VAL A 126 -2.28 -9.28 15.42
CA VAL A 126 -3.75 -9.31 15.36
C VAL A 126 -4.29 -10.71 15.66
N ALA A 127 -5.35 -10.77 16.48
CA ALA A 127 -6.13 -11.98 16.72
C ALA A 127 -7.56 -11.79 16.20
N PHE A 128 -8.05 -12.71 15.37
CA PHE A 128 -9.34 -12.57 14.70
C PHE A 128 -10.03 -13.91 14.45
N ARG A 129 -11.31 -13.87 14.06
CA ARG A 129 -12.09 -15.05 13.67
C ARG A 129 -12.44 -14.93 12.20
N ALA A 130 -12.18 -15.99 11.43
CA ALA A 130 -12.45 -15.99 9.98
C ALA A 130 -13.95 -16.04 9.63
N ARG A 131 -14.82 -16.34 10.60
CA ARG A 131 -16.26 -16.39 10.42
C ARG A 131 -16.93 -15.71 11.60
N ASP A 132 -17.93 -14.90 11.30
CA ASP A 132 -18.84 -14.36 12.30
C ASP A 132 -19.84 -15.46 12.69
N TYR A 133 -19.68 -16.03 13.89
CA TYR A 133 -20.62 -16.99 14.44
C TYR A 133 -21.49 -16.26 15.47
N SER A 134 -22.80 -16.28 15.25
CA SER A 134 -23.79 -15.72 16.19
C SER A 134 -23.97 -16.54 17.48
N LEU A 135 -23.30 -17.70 17.58
CA LEU A 135 -23.35 -18.60 18.73
C LEU A 135 -21.98 -18.69 19.42
N PRO A 136 -21.94 -18.97 20.74
CA PRO A 136 -20.70 -19.25 21.43
C PRO A 136 -19.96 -20.40 20.76
N THR A 137 -18.76 -20.13 20.25
CA THR A 137 -17.89 -21.13 19.63
C THR A 137 -16.68 -21.39 20.51
N SER A 138 -16.28 -22.64 20.63
CA SER A 138 -15.03 -23.06 21.24
C SER A 138 -13.84 -22.95 20.28
N ALA A 139 -14.08 -22.53 19.03
CA ALA A 139 -13.02 -22.32 18.06
C ALA A 139 -12.06 -21.22 18.54
N LYS A 140 -10.77 -21.56 18.54
CA LYS A 140 -9.71 -20.60 18.84
C LYS A 140 -9.64 -19.55 17.73
N PRO A 141 -9.29 -18.30 18.06
CA PRO A 141 -9.02 -17.29 17.05
C PRO A 141 -7.77 -17.67 16.23
N TYR A 142 -7.69 -17.13 15.02
CA TYR A 142 -6.44 -17.04 14.27
C TYR A 142 -5.59 -15.92 14.88
N GLU A 143 -4.28 -16.12 14.89
CA GLU A 143 -3.30 -15.15 15.36
C GLU A 143 -2.28 -14.92 14.24
N LEU A 144 -2.03 -13.65 13.92
CA LEU A 144 -0.99 -13.23 12.99
C LEU A 144 -0.01 -12.32 13.70
N ARG A 145 1.28 -12.52 13.40
CA ARG A 145 2.39 -11.71 13.88
C ARG A 145 3.23 -11.23 12.71
N LEU A 146 3.67 -9.98 12.80
CA LEU A 146 4.61 -9.39 11.85
C LEU A 146 5.99 -9.35 12.49
N ASP A 147 6.95 -10.03 11.86
CA ASP A 147 8.36 -9.94 12.23
C ASP A 147 9.07 -9.01 11.25
N GLU A 148 9.80 -8.04 11.80
CA GLU A 148 10.64 -7.13 11.01
C GLU A 148 12.06 -7.67 10.90
N TYR A 149 12.70 -7.37 9.77
CA TYR A 149 14.13 -7.63 9.58
C TYR A 149 14.78 -6.41 8.95
N GLU A 150 16.03 -6.14 9.33
CA GLU A 150 16.76 -5.02 8.77
C GLU A 150 17.13 -5.31 7.31
N LEU A 151 16.69 -4.42 6.43
CA LEU A 151 17.22 -4.37 5.07
C LEU A 151 18.51 -3.55 5.08
N PRO A 152 19.60 -4.04 4.44
CA PRO A 152 20.82 -3.26 4.34
C PRO A 152 20.51 -1.97 3.57
N ALA A 153 20.79 -0.82 4.19
CA ALA A 153 20.69 0.45 3.51
C ALA A 153 21.72 0.48 2.36
N PRO A 154 21.30 0.69 1.09
CA PRO A 154 22.26 1.03 0.06
C PRO A 154 22.97 2.34 0.45
N ASP A 155 24.19 2.54 -0.05
CA ASP A 155 24.87 3.83 0.04
C ASP A 155 24.00 4.86 -0.71
N CYS A 156 23.12 5.54 0.03
CA CYS A 156 22.28 6.61 -0.48
C CYS A 156 23.10 7.91 -0.40
N PRO A 157 23.64 8.43 -1.52
CA PRO A 157 24.21 9.76 -1.51
C PRO A 157 23.09 10.74 -1.14
N ASP A 158 23.35 11.62 -0.17
CA ASP A 158 22.42 12.68 0.21
C ASP A 158 21.90 13.39 -1.04
N MET A 159 20.58 13.33 -1.25
CA MET A 159 19.93 14.16 -2.24
C MET A 159 19.88 15.59 -1.70
N ASP A 160 20.60 16.49 -2.36
CA ASP A 160 20.52 17.95 -2.15
C ASP A 160 19.13 18.45 -2.60
N LEU A 161 18.12 18.17 -1.77
CA LEU A 161 16.79 18.73 -1.89
C LEU A 161 16.89 20.17 -1.38
N GLY A 162 17.11 21.09 -2.30
CA GLY A 162 17.32 22.51 -2.06
C GLY A 162 16.42 23.10 -0.97
N GLN A 163 16.94 24.14 -0.32
CA GLN A 163 16.42 24.83 0.86
C GLN A 163 14.88 24.74 1.04
N PRO A 164 14.38 24.28 2.20
CA PRO A 164 12.95 24.40 2.50
C PRO A 164 12.54 25.88 2.51
N PHE A 165 11.37 26.19 1.93
CA PHE A 165 10.77 27.52 1.91
C PHE A 165 10.51 28.09 3.31
#